data_AF-A0AAV0VDC3-F1
#
_entry.id   AF-A0AAV0VDC3-F1
#
_cell.length_a   1.000
_cell.length_b   1.000
_cell.length_c   1.000
_cell.angle_alpha   90.00
_cell.angle_beta   90.00
_cell.angle_gamma   90.00
#
_symmetry.space_group_name_H-M   'P 1'
#
loop_
_entity.id
_entity.type
_entity.pdbx_description
1 polymer ?
#
loop_
_entity_poly.entity_id
_entity_poly.type
_entity_poly.pdbx_seq_one_letter_code
_entity_poly.pdbx_strand_id
1 'polypeptide(L)'
;MAPNNLLPTSCGSLLCSPDHGINELKFERNLRSVAEERAGNKFTNLRVLNSYWVNQDATYKYFEIIMVDYSHKGHQQRGLTSAGRQSRGLHKRGHRATKVIGSSFRQNWKRRKTLSLRRYRS
;
A
#
# COMPACT_ATOMS: atom_id res chain seq x y z
N MET A 1 -4.38 -9.98 -16.65
CA MET A 1 -4.21 -10.70 -15.37
C MET A 1 -4.64 -9.81 -14.20
N ALA A 2 -5.90 -9.93 -13.78
CA ALA A 2 -6.43 -9.23 -12.61
C ALA A 2 -5.69 -9.73 -11.35
N PRO A 3 -5.47 -8.88 -10.33
CA PRO A 3 -5.02 -9.39 -9.04
C PRO A 3 -6.12 -10.28 -8.46
N ASN A 4 -5.84 -11.58 -8.32
CA ASN A 4 -6.72 -12.52 -7.65
C ASN A 4 -6.75 -12.14 -6.16
N ASN A 5 -7.91 -11.69 -5.67
CA ASN A 5 -8.12 -11.34 -4.26
C ASN A 5 -8.52 -12.56 -3.41
N LEU A 6 -8.45 -13.77 -3.96
CA LEU A 6 -8.67 -15.00 -3.22
C LEU A 6 -7.42 -15.30 -2.39
N LEU A 7 -7.62 -15.50 -1.08
CA LEU A 7 -6.57 -16.05 -0.23
C LEU A 7 -6.10 -17.37 -0.86
N PRO A 8 -4.78 -17.60 -1.03
CA PRO A 8 -4.28 -18.85 -1.60
C PRO A 8 -4.44 -19.98 -0.56
N THR A 9 -5.66 -20.51 -0.43
CA THR A 9 -5.95 -21.74 0.31
C THR A 9 -6.22 -22.85 -0.69
N SER A 10 -5.70 -24.05 -0.41
CA SER A 10 -5.78 -25.18 -1.34
C SER A 10 -7.21 -25.65 -1.59
N CYS A 11 -8.12 -25.48 -0.61
CA CYS A 11 -9.49 -25.97 -0.67
C CYS A 11 -10.46 -25.14 0.22
N GLY A 12 -10.41 -23.81 0.24
CA GLY A 12 -11.41 -22.97 0.95
C GLY A 12 -11.53 -23.14 2.48
N SER A 13 -10.71 -24.01 3.09
CA SER A 13 -10.79 -24.37 4.50
C SER A 13 -9.84 -23.50 5.33
N LEU A 14 -10.36 -22.41 5.90
CA LEU A 14 -9.69 -21.70 6.98
C LEU A 14 -10.07 -22.37 8.30
N LEU A 15 -9.24 -23.33 8.71
CA LEU A 15 -9.43 -24.14 9.92
C LEU A 15 -9.07 -23.33 11.17
N CYS A 16 -9.83 -22.29 11.48
CA CYS A 16 -9.91 -21.62 12.79
C CYS A 16 -10.88 -20.43 12.70
N SER A 17 -11.84 -20.33 13.63
CA SER A 17 -12.81 -19.23 13.84
C SER A 17 -13.82 -18.93 12.70
N PRO A 18 -15.10 -18.65 13.02
CA PRO A 18 -16.20 -18.59 12.04
C PRO A 18 -16.26 -17.32 11.14
N ASP A 19 -15.26 -16.43 11.19
CA ASP A 19 -15.31 -15.11 10.53
C ASP A 19 -14.62 -15.06 9.15
N HIS A 20 -14.89 -16.03 8.27
CA HIS A 20 -14.14 -16.16 7.01
C HIS A 20 -15.02 -16.10 5.76
N GLY A 21 -15.53 -14.90 5.46
CA GLY A 21 -16.07 -14.60 4.13
C GLY A 21 -14.95 -14.51 3.10
N ILE A 22 -14.95 -15.39 2.08
CA ILE A 22 -13.88 -15.48 1.06
C ILE A 22 -14.19 -14.59 -0.16
N ASN A 23 -15.46 -14.47 -0.55
CA ASN A 23 -15.84 -13.86 -1.84
C ASN A 23 -15.97 -12.33 -1.82
N GLU A 24 -16.15 -11.72 -0.65
CA GLU A 24 -16.41 -10.27 -0.52
C GLU A 24 -15.19 -9.46 -0.04
N LEU A 25 -14.03 -10.09 0.06
CA LEU A 25 -12.80 -9.43 0.49
C LEU A 25 -12.32 -8.45 -0.60
N LYS A 26 -12.36 -7.17 -0.27
CA LYS A 26 -11.78 -6.11 -1.10
C LYS A 26 -10.30 -5.97 -0.77
N PHE A 27 -9.49 -5.81 -1.81
CA PHE A 27 -8.07 -5.56 -1.61
C PHE A 27 -7.83 -4.20 -0.94
N GLU A 28 -7.03 -4.19 0.13
CA GLU A 28 -6.72 -2.97 0.91
C GLU A 28 -5.91 -1.94 0.09
N ARG A 29 -5.09 -2.38 -0.88
CA ARG A 29 -4.31 -1.47 -1.72
C ARG A 29 -5.11 -1.12 -2.98
N ASN A 30 -4.84 0.06 -3.53
CA ASN A 30 -5.47 0.48 -4.78
C ASN A 30 -4.90 -0.31 -5.98
N LEU A 31 -5.72 -0.62 -6.98
CA LEU A 31 -5.31 -1.25 -8.25
C LEU A 31 -4.15 -0.51 -8.93
N ARG A 32 -4.14 0.83 -8.82
CA ARG A 32 -3.03 1.67 -9.31
C ARG A 32 -1.70 1.36 -8.60
N SER A 33 -1.73 1.14 -7.28
CA SER A 33 -0.54 0.77 -6.51
C SER A 33 -0.06 -0.65 -6.86
N VAL A 34 -0.98 -1.56 -7.19
CA VAL A 34 -0.64 -2.91 -7.67
C VAL A 34 0.05 -2.84 -9.03
N ALA A 35 -0.43 -1.99 -9.93
CA ALA A 35 0.20 -1.79 -11.23
C ALA A 35 1.62 -1.22 -11.11
N GLU A 36 1.82 -0.21 -10.25
CA GLU A 36 3.14 0.36 -9.95
C GLU A 36 4.10 -0.71 -9.40
N GLU A 37 3.64 -1.55 -8.48
CA GLU A 37 4.45 -2.61 -7.86
C GLU A 37 4.82 -3.71 -8.87
N ARG A 38 3.88 -4.10 -9.73
CA ARG A 38 4.15 -5.05 -10.83
C ARG A 38 5.19 -4.51 -11.81
N ALA A 39 5.12 -3.23 -12.16
CA ALA A 39 6.09 -2.59 -13.04
C ALA A 39 7.48 -2.49 -12.38
N GLY A 40 7.54 -2.06 -11.11
CA GLY A 40 8.80 -1.97 -10.35
C GLY A 40 9.48 -3.31 -10.10
N ASN A 41 8.71 -4.39 -9.94
CA ASN A 41 9.28 -5.74 -9.84
C ASN A 41 9.80 -6.26 -11.18
N LYS A 42 9.20 -5.85 -12.30
CA LYS A 42 9.64 -6.24 -13.64
C LYS A 42 10.90 -5.49 -14.08
N PHE A 43 10.96 -4.19 -13.79
CA PHE A 43 12.09 -3.32 -14.15
C PHE A 43 12.84 -2.87 -12.89
N THR A 44 13.68 -3.76 -12.37
CA THR A 44 14.38 -3.56 -11.08
C THR A 44 15.46 -2.47 -11.13
N ASN A 45 16.00 -2.19 -12.32
CA ASN A 45 16.95 -1.13 -12.60
C ASN A 45 16.31 0.27 -12.62
N LEU A 46 15.01 0.36 -12.84
CA LEU A 46 14.28 1.63 -12.90
C LEU A 46 13.52 1.90 -11.58
N ARG A 47 13.19 3.16 -11.33
CA ARG A 47 12.39 3.60 -10.19
C ARG A 47 11.06 4.17 -10.67
N VAL A 48 9.96 3.70 -10.09
CA VAL A 48 8.61 4.20 -10.38
C VAL A 48 8.44 5.59 -9.75
N LEU A 49 8.13 6.58 -10.58
CA LEU A 49 7.92 7.97 -10.16
C LEU A 49 6.45 8.24 -9.87
N ASN A 50 5.62 8.02 -10.89
CA ASN A 50 4.18 8.22 -10.82
C ASN A 50 3.49 7.35 -11.85
N SER A 51 2.16 7.34 -11.82
CA SER A 51 1.34 6.63 -12.79
C SER A 51 0.09 7.43 -13.12
N TYR A 52 -0.58 7.17 -14.23
CA TYR A 52 -1.87 7.76 -14.54
C TYR A 52 -2.81 6.75 -15.21
N TRP A 53 -4.11 7.02 -15.10
CA TRP A 53 -5.14 6.19 -15.72
C TRP A 53 -5.28 6.54 -17.19
N VAL A 54 -5.44 5.53 -18.04
CA VAL A 54 -5.54 5.71 -19.50
C VAL A 54 -6.90 5.27 -20.00
N ASN A 55 -7.26 4.01 -19.72
CA ASN A 55 -8.52 3.44 -20.18
C ASN A 55 -9.00 2.34 -19.21
N GLN A 56 -10.25 1.91 -19.34
CA GLN A 56 -10.83 0.82 -18.57
C GLN A 56 -11.86 0.07 -19.42
N ASP A 57 -11.77 -1.25 -19.39
CA ASP A 57 -12.78 -2.17 -19.93
C ASP A 57 -13.51 -2.90 -18.78
N ALA A 58 -14.47 -3.77 -19.11
CA ALA A 58 -15.23 -4.53 -18.10
C ALA A 58 -14.35 -5.43 -17.20
N THR A 59 -13.22 -5.92 -17.73
CA THR A 59 -12.35 -6.88 -17.03
C THR A 59 -11.07 -6.25 -16.48
N TYR A 60 -10.57 -5.17 -17.11
CA TYR A 60 -9.25 -4.62 -16.83
C TYR A 60 -9.24 -3.10 -16.73
N LYS A 61 -8.31 -2.58 -15.93
CA LYS A 61 -8.03 -1.16 -15.81
C LYS A 61 -6.59 -0.89 -16.23
N TYR A 62 -6.42 0.00 -17.18
CA TYR A 62 -5.13 0.31 -17.78
C TYR A 62 -4.51 1.55 -17.13
N PHE A 63 -3.23 1.44 -16.79
CA PHE A 63 -2.44 2.51 -16.20
C PHE A 63 -1.10 2.61 -16.92
N GLU A 64 -0.68 3.83 -17.21
CA GLU A 64 0.67 4.11 -17.67
C GLU A 64 1.54 4.47 -16.47
N ILE A 65 2.73 3.86 -16.41
CA ILE A 65 3.68 3.99 -15.30
C ILE A 65 4.90 4.76 -15.80
N ILE A 66 5.19 5.88 -15.14
CA ILE A 66 6.37 6.70 -15.42
C ILE A 66 7.52 6.16 -14.56
N MET A 67 8.57 5.67 -15.22
CA MET A 67 9.77 5.13 -14.57
C MET A 67 11.01 5.93 -14.98
N VAL A 68 11.96 6.04 -14.06
CA VAL A 68 13.20 6.82 -14.23
C VAL A 68 14.39 5.93 -13.89
N ASP A 69 15.45 6.00 -14.68
CA ASP A 69 16.73 5.35 -14.35
C ASP A 69 17.46 6.15 -13.26
N TYR A 70 17.83 5.44 -12.19
CA TYR A 70 18.57 6.02 -11.07
C TYR A 70 20.08 6.15 -11.34
N SER A 71 20.62 5.37 -12.27
CA SER A 71 22.06 5.42 -12.63
C SER A 71 22.42 6.64 -13.47
N HIS A 72 21.43 7.31 -14.06
CA HIS A 72 21.60 8.59 -14.72
C HIS A 72 21.61 9.69 -13.64
N LYS A 73 22.69 10.49 -13.56
CA LYS A 73 22.92 11.48 -12.49
C LYS A 73 21.72 12.43 -12.35
N GLY A 74 20.87 12.22 -11.32
CA GLY A 74 19.78 13.18 -11.08
C GLY A 74 18.79 12.88 -9.96
N HIS A 75 18.31 11.65 -9.72
CA HIS A 75 17.07 11.51 -8.93
C HIS A 75 17.00 10.30 -7.99
N GLN A 76 17.41 10.49 -6.74
CA GLN A 76 17.30 9.52 -5.66
C GLN A 76 15.90 9.58 -5.02
N GLN A 77 14.92 8.85 -5.55
CA GLN A 77 13.58 8.77 -4.95
C GLN A 77 13.41 7.49 -4.11
N ARG A 78 13.04 7.66 -2.84
CA ARG A 78 12.59 6.59 -1.95
C ARG A 78 11.10 6.36 -2.22
N GLY A 79 10.70 5.19 -2.72
CA GLY A 79 9.35 4.84 -3.16
C GLY A 79 8.19 5.39 -2.30
N LEU A 80 7.74 6.59 -2.63
CA LEU A 80 6.68 7.37 -1.97
C LEU A 80 5.66 7.84 -3.00
N THR A 81 5.40 7.03 -4.03
CA THR A 81 4.49 7.37 -5.12
C THR A 81 3.14 7.86 -4.61
N SER A 82 2.50 8.74 -5.39
CA SER A 82 1.21 9.34 -5.01
C SER A 82 0.14 8.28 -4.71
N ALA A 83 0.14 7.17 -5.45
CA ALA A 83 -0.78 6.05 -5.23
C ALA A 83 -0.49 5.30 -3.91
N GLY A 84 0.79 5.05 -3.59
CA GLY A 84 1.19 4.42 -2.33
C GLY A 84 0.92 5.28 -1.10
N ARG A 85 0.95 6.61 -1.23
CA ARG A 85 0.56 7.54 -0.16
C ARG A 85 -0.96 7.57 0.06
N GLN A 86 -1.74 7.40 -1.00
CA GLN A 86 -3.20 7.33 -0.94
C GLN A 86 -3.67 6.09 -0.17
N SER A 87 -3.13 4.90 -0.47
CA SER A 87 -3.49 3.64 0.21
C SER A 87 -3.16 3.67 1.70
N ARG A 88 -2.09 4.37 2.09
CA ARG A 88 -1.71 4.57 3.51
C ARG A 88 -2.57 5.58 4.26
N GLY A 89 -3.53 6.23 3.60
CA GLY A 89 -4.38 7.25 4.21
C GLY A 89 -3.66 8.57 4.53
N LEU A 90 -2.48 8.81 3.94
CA LEU A 90 -1.65 9.99 4.23
C LEU A 90 -2.11 11.26 3.51
N HIS A 91 -3.12 11.17 2.64
CA HIS A 91 -3.69 12.32 1.93
C HIS A 91 -4.71 13.11 2.76
N LYS A 92 -5.11 12.61 3.94
CA LYS A 92 -6.05 13.29 4.83
C LYS A 92 -5.29 13.98 5.97
N ARG A 93 -5.72 15.19 6.35
CA ARG A 93 -5.18 15.97 7.48
C ARG A 93 -6.30 16.27 8.48
N GLY A 94 -5.93 16.52 9.74
CA GLY A 94 -6.86 16.84 10.82
C GLY A 94 -7.40 15.63 11.59
N HIS A 95 -8.48 15.84 12.34
CA HIS A 95 -9.07 14.88 13.30
C HIS A 95 -9.38 13.50 12.69
N ARG A 96 -9.65 13.41 11.38
CA ARG A 96 -9.90 12.16 10.65
C ARG A 96 -8.64 11.32 10.38
N ALA A 97 -7.44 11.90 10.47
CA ALA A 97 -6.16 11.23 10.23
C ALA A 97 -5.46 10.75 11.52
N THR A 98 -6.16 10.77 12.65
CA THR A 98 -5.60 10.49 13.98
C THR A 98 -4.98 9.09 14.09
N LYS A 99 -5.47 8.11 13.31
CA LYS A 99 -4.96 6.74 13.29
C LYS A 99 -3.58 6.59 12.63
N VAL A 100 -3.13 7.56 11.81
CA VAL A 100 -1.85 7.51 11.07
C VAL A 100 -0.83 8.57 11.51
N ILE A 101 -1.07 9.27 12.64
CA ILE A 101 -0.19 10.33 13.17
C ILE A 101 1.27 9.85 13.31
N GLY A 102 2.20 10.66 12.81
CA GLY A 102 3.66 10.46 12.86
C GLY A 102 4.23 9.95 11.54
N SER A 103 3.68 8.87 10.97
CA SER A 103 4.18 8.28 9.71
C SER A 103 3.34 7.11 9.20
N SER A 104 2.82 6.26 10.11
CA SER A 104 2.08 5.04 9.77
C SER A 104 1.15 4.61 10.91
N PHE A 105 0.12 3.82 10.55
CA PHE A 105 -0.80 3.23 11.53
C PHE A 105 -0.07 2.39 12.58
N ARG A 106 0.82 1.50 12.14
CA ARG A 106 1.55 0.60 13.04
C ARG A 106 2.49 1.34 13.98
N GLN A 107 3.17 2.39 13.51
CA GLN A 107 4.03 3.22 14.37
C GLN A 107 3.21 4.01 15.39
N ASN A 108 2.06 4.55 14.99
CA ASN A 108 1.13 5.21 15.91
C ASN A 108 0.55 4.26 16.95
N TRP A 109 0.17 3.04 16.55
CA TRP A 109 -0.28 2.00 17.46
C TRP A 109 0.79 1.61 18.48
N LYS A 110 2.04 1.38 18.02
CA LYS A 110 3.17 1.09 18.90
C LYS A 110 3.34 2.20 19.95
N ARG A 111 3.38 3.46 19.52
CA ARG A 111 3.53 4.62 20.43
C ARG A 111 2.45 4.69 21.51
N ARG A 112 1.21 4.31 21.18
CA ARG A 112 0.08 4.32 22.14
C ARG A 112 0.07 3.11 23.07
N LYS A 113 0.56 1.97 22.59
CA LYS A 113 0.62 0.71 23.36
C LYS A 113 1.88 0.60 24.21
N THR A 114 2.90 1.42 23.98
CA THR A 114 4.11 1.49 24.81
C THR A 114 3.89 2.36 26.04
N LEU A 115 4.05 1.79 27.24
CA LEU A 115 4.06 2.54 28.50
C LEU A 115 5.36 3.35 28.63
N SER A 116 5.25 4.63 28.96
CA SER A 116 6.41 5.49 29.24
C SER A 116 6.78 5.40 30.72
N LEU A 117 7.85 4.68 31.04
CA LEU A 117 8.39 4.59 32.40
C LEU A 117 9.53 5.59 32.57
N ARG A 118 9.27 6.69 33.29
CA ARG A 118 10.29 7.70 33.61
C ARG A 118 11.06 7.30 34.87
N ARG A 119 12.38 7.55 34.88
CA ARG A 119 13.30 7.22 35.99
C ARG A 119 12.85 7.82 37.32
N TYR A 120 12.35 9.05 37.27
CA TYR A 120 11.66 9.67 38.37
C TYR A 120 10.21 9.91 37.94
N ARG A 121 9.28 9.42 38.76
CA ARG A 121 7.86 9.78 38.71
C ARG A 121 7.65 10.64 39.96
N SER A 122 7.79 11.94 39.80
CA SER A 122 7.36 12.93 40.80
C SER A 122 5.88 12.76 41.10
#